data_AF-A0AAP1RI97-F1
#
_entry.id   AF-A0AAP1RI97-F1
#
_cell.length_a   1.000
_cell.length_b   1.000
_cell.length_c   1.000
_cell.angle_alpha   90.00
_cell.angle_beta   90.00
_cell.angle_gamma   90.00
#
_symmetry.space_group_name_H-M   'P 1'
#
loop_
_entity.id
_entity.type
_entity.pdbx_description
1 polymer ?
#
loop_
_entity_poly.entity_id
_entity_poly.type
_entity_poly.pdbx_seq_one_letter_code
_entity_poly.pdbx_strand_id
1 'polypeptide(L)'
;MFPLSIKFQAFIPKSLGKPLLSYFENTNRFRLLDNKEEFIRQLSSFNIQRHTWLPEPGSLSNYYATDNVEMFHHHSEHTTRLAINAEIDLTKIGNYNFESEIFRHDKHNFKYGGANSQHSGKSHQVKAYIKRIPFHDDTPRASNKDMYIGVCSELHSDRSDEAPLDISINNSKKHSFSDGGDDTTTIKISASAGYPFAEPFSPNIDFELEIKLFKNLSSKSIDVQVKGWHNDFPAYELIIDDRAVYTHNPSDYGYTGPGFGNLTKSRDFQRTHTIYLNDWDIRTLKEKNKFGR
;
A
#
# COMPACT_ATOMS: atom_id res chain seq x y z
N MET A 1 -24.49 15.46 -9.88
CA MET A 1 -24.09 14.21 -9.18
C MET A 1 -22.60 14.28 -8.95
N PHE A 2 -22.14 14.06 -7.72
CA PHE A 2 -20.71 14.00 -7.41
C PHE A 2 -20.13 12.68 -7.95
N PRO A 3 -18.84 12.65 -8.36
CA PRO A 3 -18.18 11.41 -8.67
C PRO A 3 -18.15 10.50 -7.43
N LEU A 4 -18.18 9.19 -7.68
CA LEU A 4 -17.94 8.17 -6.66
C LEU A 4 -16.44 8.01 -6.50
N SER A 5 -15.93 8.21 -5.29
CA SER A 5 -14.50 8.04 -5.00
C SER A 5 -14.24 6.62 -4.51
N ILE A 6 -13.30 5.91 -5.15
CA ILE A 6 -12.84 4.58 -4.76
C ILE A 6 -11.33 4.59 -4.63
N LYS A 7 -10.83 4.36 -3.42
CA LYS A 7 -9.40 4.23 -3.14
C LYS A 7 -9.08 2.83 -2.66
N PHE A 8 -8.04 2.24 -3.21
CA PHE A 8 -7.46 1.01 -2.69
C PHE A 8 -5.97 1.22 -2.45
N GLN A 9 -5.51 0.94 -1.24
CA GLN A 9 -4.17 1.28 -0.80
C GLN A 9 -3.53 0.16 0.00
N ALA A 10 -2.23 -0.01 -0.19
CA ALA A 10 -1.34 -0.87 0.56
C ALA A 10 -0.37 -0.02 1.38
N PHE A 11 -0.17 -0.35 2.66
CA PHE A 11 0.69 0.40 3.58
C PHE A 11 1.11 -0.48 4.76
N ILE A 12 2.18 -0.13 5.47
CA ILE A 12 2.71 -0.85 6.64
C ILE A 12 2.31 -0.09 7.92
N PRO A 13 1.30 -0.56 8.67
CA PRO A 13 0.88 0.09 9.90
C PRO A 13 2.01 0.32 10.89
N LYS A 14 1.95 1.45 11.59
CA LYS A 14 2.89 1.81 12.65
C LYS A 14 3.02 0.71 13.72
N SER A 15 1.93 0.03 14.06
CA SER A 15 1.89 -1.02 15.08
C SER A 15 2.72 -2.25 14.76
N LEU A 16 3.05 -2.50 13.50
CA LEU A 16 3.88 -3.65 13.12
C LEU A 16 5.34 -3.43 13.52
N GLY A 17 5.81 -2.18 13.43
CA GLY A 17 7.18 -1.83 13.74
C GLY A 17 7.36 -1.45 15.20
N LYS A 18 8.62 -1.32 15.59
CA LYS A 18 9.03 -0.86 16.92
C LYS A 18 10.29 0.02 16.82
N PRO A 19 10.66 0.77 17.88
CA PRO A 19 11.88 1.55 17.86
C PRO A 19 13.11 0.69 17.56
N LEU A 20 14.07 1.18 16.76
CA LEU A 20 15.29 0.43 16.40
C LEU A 20 16.03 -0.13 17.61
N LEU A 21 16.12 0.65 18.70
CA LEU A 21 16.81 0.24 19.93
C LEU A 21 16.30 -1.11 20.48
N SER A 22 15.00 -1.36 20.36
CA SER A 22 14.35 -2.58 20.87
C SER A 22 14.81 -3.86 20.17
N TYR A 23 15.42 -3.75 18.98
CA TYR A 23 16.03 -4.90 18.28
C TYR A 23 17.39 -5.29 18.85
N PHE A 24 18.06 -4.40 19.59
CA PHE A 24 19.42 -4.61 20.08
C PHE A 24 19.50 -4.76 21.60
N GLU A 25 18.67 -4.03 22.35
CA GLU A 25 18.82 -3.80 23.79
C GLU A 25 18.89 -5.07 24.65
N ASN A 26 18.22 -6.14 24.20
CA ASN A 26 18.14 -7.42 24.91
C ASN A 26 19.24 -8.42 24.52
N THR A 27 20.15 -8.06 23.61
CA THR A 27 21.25 -8.95 23.22
C THR A 27 22.42 -8.88 24.20
N ASN A 28 23.08 -10.01 24.48
CA ASN A 28 24.26 -10.03 25.34
C ASN A 28 25.37 -9.11 24.82
N ARG A 29 25.53 -9.04 23.49
CA ARG A 29 26.54 -8.18 22.84
C ARG A 29 26.26 -6.69 23.04
N PHE A 30 25.00 -6.28 23.13
CA PHE A 30 24.63 -4.89 23.38
C PHE A 30 25.12 -4.39 24.76
N ARG A 31 25.19 -5.28 25.75
CA ARG A 31 25.70 -4.96 27.09
C ARG A 31 27.22 -4.75 27.11
N LEU A 32 27.92 -5.28 26.12
CA LEU A 32 29.38 -5.28 26.00
C LEU A 32 29.90 -4.22 25.00
N LEU A 33 29.04 -3.30 24.55
CA LEU A 33 29.41 -2.31 23.55
C LEU A 33 30.37 -1.27 24.12
N ASP A 34 31.50 -1.09 23.43
CA ASP A 34 32.49 -0.07 23.75
C ASP A 34 31.98 1.36 23.45
N ASN A 35 31.16 1.51 22.40
CA ASN A 35 30.55 2.79 21.99
C ASN A 35 29.05 2.87 22.30
N LYS A 36 28.61 2.25 23.40
CA LYS A 36 27.19 2.05 23.72
C LYS A 36 26.34 3.33 23.68
N GLU A 37 26.82 4.40 24.31
CA GLU A 37 26.07 5.67 24.40
C GLU A 37 25.88 6.31 23.02
N GLU A 38 26.94 6.33 22.21
CA GLU A 38 26.88 6.85 20.84
C GLU A 38 25.96 6.02 19.96
N PHE A 39 26.01 4.69 20.07
CA PHE A 39 25.10 3.82 19.32
C PHE A 39 23.64 4.03 19.71
N ILE A 40 23.32 4.17 21.01
CA ILE A 40 21.97 4.51 21.47
C ILE A 40 21.53 5.87 20.90
N ARG A 41 22.41 6.87 20.92
CA ARG A 41 22.12 8.21 20.38
C ARG A 41 21.78 8.14 18.89
N GLN A 42 22.55 7.38 18.10
CA GLN A 42 22.29 7.18 16.67
C GLN A 42 20.96 6.47 16.42
N LEU A 43 20.70 5.32 17.05
CA LEU A 43 19.44 4.59 16.89
C LEU A 43 18.23 5.44 17.28
N SER A 44 18.32 6.18 18.38
CA SER A 44 17.26 7.07 18.85
C SER A 44 16.99 8.22 17.88
N SER A 45 18.03 8.78 17.23
CA SER A 45 17.85 9.86 16.28
C SER A 45 16.92 9.51 15.10
N PHE A 46 16.91 8.23 14.67
CA PHE A 46 15.98 7.72 13.66
C PHE A 46 14.58 7.40 14.18
N ASN A 47 14.44 7.08 15.48
CA ASN A 47 13.15 6.77 16.10
C ASN A 47 12.34 8.03 16.48
N ILE A 48 12.99 9.19 16.59
CA ILE A 48 12.38 10.42 17.12
C ILE A 48 11.48 11.14 16.09
N GLN A 49 11.49 10.71 14.82
CA GLN A 49 10.68 11.32 13.77
C GLN A 49 9.83 10.30 13.01
N ARG A 50 8.63 10.02 13.55
CA ARG A 50 7.44 9.51 12.84
C ARG A 50 7.49 8.08 12.28
N HIS A 51 8.56 7.32 12.47
CA HIS A 51 8.66 5.95 11.94
C HIS A 51 8.90 4.96 13.08
N THR A 52 8.17 3.84 13.05
CA THR A 52 8.65 2.61 13.70
C THR A 52 9.37 1.78 12.64
N TRP A 53 10.11 0.76 13.07
CA TRP A 53 11.03 0.04 12.19
C TRP A 53 10.72 -1.45 12.19
N LEU A 54 10.86 -2.06 11.02
CA LEU A 54 10.76 -3.49 10.78
C LEU A 54 12.07 -4.01 10.18
N PRO A 55 12.50 -5.24 10.50
CA PRO A 55 13.61 -5.86 9.79
C PRO A 55 13.23 -6.09 8.32
N GLU A 56 14.17 -5.85 7.43
CA GLU A 56 14.06 -6.21 6.02
C GLU A 56 14.01 -7.74 5.84
N PRO A 57 13.24 -8.27 4.87
CA PRO A 57 13.27 -9.68 4.53
C PRO A 57 14.70 -10.16 4.24
N GLY A 58 15.15 -11.20 4.92
CA GLY A 58 16.45 -11.83 4.67
C GLY A 58 17.68 -11.03 5.14
N SER A 59 17.51 -9.85 5.74
CA SER A 59 18.63 -9.05 6.27
C SER A 59 18.55 -8.89 7.78
N LEU A 60 19.64 -9.21 8.48
CA LEU A 60 19.76 -9.01 9.93
C LEU A 60 20.21 -7.59 10.31
N SER A 61 20.66 -6.80 9.33
CA SER A 61 21.24 -5.48 9.58
C SER A 61 20.45 -4.34 8.96
N ASN A 62 19.50 -4.61 8.07
CA ASN A 62 18.73 -3.56 7.40
C ASN A 62 17.33 -3.50 8.01
N TYR A 63 16.87 -2.28 8.23
CA TYR A 63 15.58 -1.99 8.82
C TYR A 63 14.86 -0.97 7.96
N TYR A 64 13.57 -1.17 7.80
CA TYR A 64 12.71 -0.38 6.97
C TYR A 64 11.64 0.33 7.80
N ALA A 65 11.34 1.58 7.45
CA ALA A 65 10.36 2.38 8.14
C ALA A 65 8.93 1.90 7.88
N THR A 66 8.14 1.71 8.93
CA THR A 66 6.69 1.62 8.80
C THR A 66 6.11 2.98 8.46
N ASP A 67 4.81 3.01 8.22
CA ASP A 67 4.07 4.26 8.17
C ASP A 67 3.91 4.85 9.57
N ASN A 68 3.58 6.13 9.59
CA ASN A 68 3.40 6.92 10.81
C ASN A 68 2.00 6.78 11.42
N VAL A 69 1.15 5.94 10.83
CA VAL A 69 -0.28 5.85 11.13
C VAL A 69 -0.70 4.39 11.31
N GLU A 70 -1.68 4.17 12.19
CA GLU A 70 -2.36 2.88 12.33
C GLU A 70 -3.44 2.68 11.28
N MET A 71 -3.80 1.42 11.10
CA MET A 71 -5.01 1.03 10.38
C MET A 71 -6.25 1.57 11.11
N PHE A 72 -7.25 2.07 10.36
CA PHE A 72 -8.47 2.70 10.88
C PHE A 72 -8.35 4.05 11.62
N HIS A 73 -7.28 4.83 11.44
CA HIS A 73 -7.34 6.22 11.89
C HIS A 73 -8.34 7.04 11.05
N HIS A 74 -8.95 8.08 11.64
CA HIS A 74 -9.94 8.97 11.01
C HIS A 74 -9.40 9.84 9.85
N HIS A 75 -8.31 9.42 9.21
CA HIS A 75 -7.74 10.04 8.04
C HIS A 75 -7.44 8.95 6.99
N SER A 76 -7.72 9.23 5.73
CA SER A 76 -7.50 8.32 4.60
C SER A 76 -6.11 8.46 3.97
N GLU A 77 -5.25 9.31 4.55
CA GLU A 77 -3.92 9.61 4.03
C GLU A 77 -2.85 8.76 4.73
N HIS A 78 -2.20 7.88 3.97
CA HIS A 78 -1.09 7.05 4.40
C HIS A 78 0.13 7.36 3.53
N THR A 79 1.33 7.07 4.03
CA THR A 79 2.53 7.00 3.17
C THR A 79 2.46 5.68 2.39
N THR A 80 1.59 5.64 1.37
CA THR A 80 1.17 4.39 0.71
C THR A 80 2.35 3.68 0.05
N ARG A 81 2.48 2.37 0.25
CA ARG A 81 3.43 1.53 -0.51
C ARG A 81 2.97 1.33 -1.94
N LEU A 82 1.67 1.21 -2.14
CA LEU A 82 1.05 1.12 -3.46
C LEU A 82 -0.40 1.57 -3.32
N ALA A 83 -0.90 2.44 -4.21
CA ALA A 83 -2.29 2.84 -4.16
C ALA A 83 -2.85 3.15 -5.54
N ILE A 84 -4.17 2.98 -5.66
CA ILE A 84 -5.01 3.53 -6.71
C ILE A 84 -6.06 4.48 -6.11
N ASN A 85 -6.38 5.54 -6.84
CA ASN A 85 -7.50 6.42 -6.52
C ASN A 85 -8.33 6.65 -7.78
N ALA A 86 -9.57 6.17 -7.78
CA ALA A 86 -10.50 6.23 -8.88
C ALA A 86 -11.64 7.21 -8.58
N GLU A 87 -11.86 8.16 -9.49
CA GLU A 87 -12.96 9.12 -9.45
C GLU A 87 -13.95 8.79 -10.57
N ILE A 88 -15.06 8.16 -10.20
CA ILE A 88 -16.02 7.58 -11.14
C ILE A 88 -17.19 8.53 -11.33
N ASP A 89 -17.27 9.18 -12.49
CA ASP A 89 -18.49 9.85 -12.96
C ASP A 89 -19.61 8.82 -13.21
N LEU A 90 -20.56 8.77 -12.28
CA LEU A 90 -21.70 7.86 -12.33
C LEU A 90 -22.59 8.06 -13.56
N THR A 91 -22.50 9.22 -14.23
CA THR A 91 -23.24 9.50 -15.47
C THR A 91 -22.67 8.79 -16.68
N LYS A 92 -21.42 8.31 -16.62
CA LYS A 92 -20.75 7.58 -17.70
C LYS A 92 -20.93 6.06 -17.61
N ILE A 93 -21.63 5.53 -16.61
CA ILE A 93 -21.88 4.08 -16.50
C ILE A 93 -22.60 3.58 -17.76
N GLY A 94 -21.98 2.59 -18.41
CA GLY A 94 -22.34 2.03 -19.72
C GLY A 94 -21.55 2.61 -20.90
N ASN A 95 -20.78 3.68 -20.70
CA ASN A 95 -20.12 4.43 -21.77
C ASN A 95 -18.64 4.77 -21.47
N TYR A 96 -18.03 4.11 -20.49
CA TYR A 96 -16.62 4.32 -20.17
C TYR A 96 -15.70 3.74 -21.25
N ASN A 97 -14.54 4.35 -21.44
CA ASN A 97 -13.49 3.88 -22.35
C ASN A 97 -12.10 4.15 -21.77
N PHE A 98 -11.04 3.71 -22.44
CA PHE A 98 -9.66 3.85 -21.96
C PHE A 98 -9.16 5.31 -21.85
N GLU A 99 -9.80 6.24 -22.57
CA GLU A 99 -9.49 7.69 -22.50
C GLU A 99 -10.20 8.38 -21.34
N SER A 100 -11.12 7.68 -20.67
CA SER A 100 -11.77 8.20 -19.49
C SER A 100 -10.75 8.29 -18.37
N GLU A 101 -10.39 9.51 -17.96
CA GLU A 101 -9.50 9.80 -16.83
C GLU A 101 -10.13 9.36 -15.49
N ILE A 102 -10.20 8.05 -15.26
CA ILE A 102 -10.79 7.43 -14.07
C ILE A 102 -9.83 7.56 -12.89
N PHE A 103 -8.53 7.33 -13.11
CA PHE A 103 -7.56 7.34 -12.03
C PHE A 103 -6.88 8.69 -11.90
N ARG A 104 -6.65 9.10 -10.65
CA ARG A 104 -5.99 10.37 -10.32
C ARG A 104 -4.80 10.12 -9.40
N HIS A 105 -3.64 10.52 -9.88
CA HIS A 105 -2.38 10.42 -9.15
C HIS A 105 -1.61 11.73 -9.25
N ASP A 106 -0.96 12.11 -8.15
CA ASP A 106 -0.04 13.23 -8.17
C ASP A 106 1.18 12.88 -9.03
N LYS A 107 1.58 13.79 -9.91
CA LYS A 107 2.78 13.62 -10.73
C LYS A 107 4.01 13.79 -9.86
N HIS A 108 4.96 12.87 -9.95
CA HIS A 108 6.29 13.10 -9.39
C HIS A 108 7.19 13.84 -10.38
N ASN A 109 8.11 14.64 -9.86
CA ASN A 109 9.18 15.19 -10.68
C ASN A 109 10.09 14.05 -11.15
N PHE A 110 10.43 14.03 -12.44
CA PHE A 110 11.31 13.05 -13.10
C PHE A 110 10.73 11.63 -13.24
N LYS A 111 9.91 11.46 -14.30
CA LYS A 111 9.30 10.21 -14.80
C LYS A 111 8.30 9.59 -13.78
N TYR A 112 7.21 9.04 -14.31
CA TYR A 112 6.15 8.31 -13.60
C TYR A 112 5.02 9.17 -12.98
N GLY A 113 3.78 8.89 -13.40
CA GLY A 113 2.55 9.59 -13.02
C GLY A 113 1.72 10.08 -14.22
N GLY A 114 1.24 9.19 -15.08
CA GLY A 114 0.16 9.49 -16.03
C GLY A 114 -1.21 9.33 -15.37
N ALA A 115 -2.29 9.65 -16.10
CA ALA A 115 -3.67 9.41 -15.63
C ALA A 115 -3.97 7.93 -15.32
N ASN A 116 -3.11 7.01 -15.79
CA ASN A 116 -3.27 5.55 -15.66
C ASN A 116 -1.99 4.90 -15.08
N SER A 117 -1.36 5.51 -14.09
CA SER A 117 -0.17 4.98 -13.43
C SER A 117 -0.45 4.70 -11.97
N GLN A 118 0.21 3.69 -11.40
CA GLN A 118 0.19 3.47 -9.96
C GLN A 118 1.07 4.53 -9.26
N HIS A 119 0.96 4.59 -7.93
CA HIS A 119 1.71 5.57 -7.14
C HIS A 119 2.06 5.00 -5.75
N SER A 120 3.36 4.93 -5.44
CA SER A 120 3.87 4.68 -4.09
C SER A 120 4.33 5.97 -3.39
N GLY A 121 4.68 5.89 -2.12
CA GLY A 121 5.40 6.89 -1.36
C GLY A 121 6.88 6.53 -1.24
N LYS A 122 7.69 7.45 -0.71
CA LYS A 122 9.08 7.12 -0.39
C LYS A 122 9.14 6.07 0.73
N SER A 123 10.06 5.17 0.53
CA SER A 123 10.49 4.13 1.43
C SER A 123 11.77 4.55 2.10
N HIS A 124 11.94 4.22 3.38
CA HIS A 124 13.13 4.62 4.13
C HIS A 124 13.79 3.39 4.75
N GLN A 125 15.11 3.28 4.59
CA GLN A 125 15.92 2.20 5.14
C GLN A 125 17.08 2.76 5.98
N VAL A 126 17.42 2.05 7.05
CA VAL A 126 18.64 2.27 7.83
C VAL A 126 19.35 0.95 8.05
N LYS A 127 20.69 0.97 8.07
CA LYS A 127 21.50 -0.19 8.44
C LYS A 127 21.97 -0.05 9.88
N ALA A 128 21.69 -1.04 10.72
CA ALA A 128 22.11 -1.08 12.12
C ALA A 128 22.53 -2.50 12.53
N TYR A 129 23.70 -2.65 13.17
CA TYR A 129 24.18 -3.95 13.64
C TYR A 129 25.27 -3.82 14.71
N ILE A 130 25.54 -4.91 15.44
CA ILE A 130 26.66 -5.01 16.38
C ILE A 130 27.81 -5.78 15.72
N LYS A 131 28.97 -5.14 15.58
CA LYS A 131 30.18 -5.70 15.00
C LYS A 131 31.13 -6.18 16.12
N ARG A 132 31.58 -7.43 16.02
CA ARG A 132 32.70 -7.95 16.83
C ARG A 132 34.03 -7.49 16.21
N ILE A 133 34.93 -6.96 17.03
CA ILE A 133 36.30 -6.65 16.66
C ILE A 133 37.20 -7.69 17.37
N PRO A 134 37.84 -8.59 16.61
CA PRO A 134 38.78 -9.53 17.21
C PRO A 134 39.99 -8.77 17.74
N PHE A 135 40.31 -8.99 19.01
CA PHE A 135 41.54 -8.50 19.60
C PHE A 135 42.68 -9.48 19.26
N HIS A 136 43.66 -9.01 18.50
CA HIS A 136 44.90 -9.76 18.28
C HIS A 136 45.94 -9.28 19.29
N ASP A 137 46.25 -10.13 20.26
CA ASP A 137 47.39 -9.96 21.15
C ASP A 137 48.65 -10.49 20.43
N ASP A 138 49.78 -9.81 20.56
CA ASP A 138 51.08 -10.27 20.01
C ASP A 138 51.64 -11.49 20.79
N THR A 139 50.90 -11.99 21.77
CA THR A 139 51.23 -13.18 22.56
C THR A 139 50.37 -14.40 22.19
N PRO A 140 50.92 -15.64 22.21
CA PRO A 140 50.26 -16.86 21.73
C PRO A 140 49.18 -17.40 22.70
N ARG A 141 48.57 -16.54 23.52
CA ARG A 141 47.42 -16.90 24.35
C ARG A 141 46.19 -16.21 23.80
N ALA A 142 45.18 -16.99 23.44
CA ALA A 142 43.87 -16.47 23.06
C ALA A 142 43.35 -15.52 24.14
N SER A 143 43.33 -14.21 23.84
CA SER A 143 42.70 -13.22 24.69
C SER A 143 41.18 -13.39 24.57
N ASN A 144 40.50 -13.53 25.71
CA ASN A 144 39.03 -13.59 25.77
C ASN A 144 38.35 -12.20 25.64
N LYS A 145 39.09 -11.15 25.27
CA LYS A 145 38.56 -9.78 25.14
C LYS A 145 38.11 -9.51 23.72
N ASP A 146 36.98 -10.08 23.33
CA ASP A 146 36.26 -9.58 22.16
C ASP A 146 35.74 -8.18 22.43
N MET A 147 36.11 -7.22 21.57
CA MET A 147 35.53 -5.88 21.58
C MET A 147 34.27 -5.86 20.71
N TYR A 148 33.29 -5.04 21.08
CA TYR A 148 32.03 -4.94 20.34
C TYR A 148 31.69 -3.47 20.10
N ILE A 149 31.43 -3.12 18.85
CA ILE A 149 30.96 -1.78 18.48
C ILE A 149 29.59 -1.86 17.82
N GLY A 150 28.70 -0.93 18.18
CA GLY A 150 27.45 -0.69 17.46
C GLY A 150 27.74 0.14 16.22
N VAL A 151 27.15 -0.24 15.10
CA VAL A 151 27.26 0.46 13.81
C VAL A 151 25.85 0.82 13.37
N CYS A 152 25.65 2.10 13.04
CA CYS A 152 24.42 2.61 12.43
C CYS A 152 24.78 3.50 11.22
N SER A 153 24.14 3.28 10.08
CA SER A 153 24.33 4.09 8.87
C SER A 153 23.36 5.26 8.80
N GLU A 154 23.54 6.11 7.79
CA GLU A 154 22.59 7.16 7.44
C GLU A 154 21.27 6.59 6.88
N LEU A 155 20.24 7.45 6.86
CA LEU A 155 18.92 7.15 6.31
C LEU A 155 18.97 7.15 4.77
N HIS A 156 18.66 6.02 4.17
CA HIS A 156 18.45 5.90 2.73
C HIS A 156 16.97 6.04 2.42
N SER A 157 16.62 6.84 1.41
CA SER A 157 15.25 7.03 0.97
C SER A 157 15.14 6.69 -0.50
N ASP A 158 14.25 5.77 -0.85
CA ASP A 158 14.07 5.30 -2.23
C ASP A 158 12.60 5.02 -2.52
N ARG A 159 12.26 4.85 -3.78
CA ARG A 159 10.92 4.53 -4.25
C ARG A 159 10.96 3.17 -4.95
N SER A 160 9.92 2.37 -4.78
CA SER A 160 9.81 1.11 -5.50
C SER A 160 9.79 1.33 -7.01
N ASP A 161 10.35 0.40 -7.76
CA ASP A 161 10.03 0.30 -9.18
C ASP A 161 8.56 -0.09 -9.33
N GLU A 162 7.85 0.69 -10.14
CA GLU A 162 6.40 0.64 -10.30
C GLU A 162 6.04 0.30 -11.75
N ALA A 163 5.31 -0.79 -11.95
CA ALA A 163 4.75 -1.12 -13.26
C ALA A 163 3.60 -0.16 -13.64
N PRO A 164 3.35 0.13 -14.92
CA PRO A 164 2.11 0.77 -15.34
C PRO A 164 0.89 -0.06 -14.90
N LEU A 165 -0.24 0.61 -14.62
CA LEU A 165 -1.49 -0.09 -14.33
C LEU A 165 -1.94 -0.85 -15.58
N ASP A 166 -2.28 -2.13 -15.42
CA ASP A 166 -3.03 -2.87 -16.42
C ASP A 166 -4.51 -2.62 -16.19
N ILE A 167 -5.17 -1.94 -17.13
CA ILE A 167 -6.56 -1.50 -17.01
C ILE A 167 -7.37 -2.06 -18.16
N SER A 168 -8.48 -2.73 -17.82
CA SER A 168 -9.49 -3.16 -18.78
C SER A 168 -10.85 -2.61 -18.41
N ILE A 169 -11.54 -2.02 -19.40
CA ILE A 169 -12.87 -1.46 -19.23
C ILE A 169 -13.81 -2.17 -20.19
N ASN A 170 -14.92 -2.68 -19.65
CA ASN A 170 -15.96 -3.33 -20.42
C ASN A 170 -17.34 -2.76 -20.06
N ASN A 171 -18.08 -2.30 -21.07
CA ASN A 171 -19.48 -1.93 -20.91
C ASN A 171 -20.37 -3.09 -21.35
N SER A 172 -21.51 -3.26 -20.68
CA SER A 172 -22.45 -4.32 -21.00
C SER A 172 -23.87 -3.97 -20.57
N LYS A 173 -24.82 -4.70 -21.14
CA LYS A 173 -26.24 -4.62 -20.79
C LYS A 173 -26.63 -5.80 -19.90
N LYS A 174 -27.04 -5.53 -18.67
CA LYS A 174 -27.52 -6.51 -17.70
C LYS A 174 -29.04 -6.67 -17.76
N HIS A 175 -29.80 -5.61 -18.09
CA HIS A 175 -31.26 -5.65 -18.22
C HIS A 175 -31.70 -5.39 -19.66
N SER A 176 -32.59 -6.23 -20.19
CA SER A 176 -33.14 -6.09 -21.55
C SER A 176 -34.23 -5.01 -21.68
N PHE A 177 -34.70 -4.44 -20.57
CA PHE A 177 -35.98 -3.70 -20.50
C PHE A 177 -35.88 -2.16 -20.45
N SER A 178 -34.73 -1.55 -20.74
CA SER A 178 -34.62 -0.08 -20.85
C SER A 178 -33.90 0.37 -22.12
N ASP A 179 -34.26 1.57 -22.56
CA ASP A 179 -33.83 2.30 -23.76
C ASP A 179 -32.35 2.06 -24.12
N GLY A 180 -32.08 1.86 -25.41
CA GLY A 180 -30.84 1.33 -25.98
C GLY A 180 -29.56 1.88 -25.37
N GLY A 181 -28.67 0.97 -24.95
CA GLY A 181 -27.39 1.28 -24.33
C GLY A 181 -27.02 0.25 -23.26
N ASP A 182 -25.74 0.26 -22.89
CA ASP A 182 -25.23 -0.50 -21.76
C ASP A 182 -25.63 0.16 -20.42
N ASP A 183 -25.91 -0.66 -19.41
CA ASP A 183 -26.31 -0.23 -18.07
C ASP A 183 -25.26 -0.57 -17.00
N THR A 184 -24.19 -1.22 -17.43
CA THR A 184 -23.14 -1.77 -16.58
C THR A 184 -21.78 -1.40 -17.13
N THR A 185 -20.88 -0.96 -16.26
CA THR A 185 -19.44 -0.82 -16.56
C THR A 185 -18.66 -1.71 -15.60
N THR A 186 -17.70 -2.46 -16.12
CA THR A 186 -16.73 -3.23 -15.34
C THR A 186 -15.34 -2.68 -15.62
N ILE A 187 -14.62 -2.31 -14.58
CA ILE A 187 -13.24 -1.79 -14.63
C ILE A 187 -12.37 -2.79 -13.89
N LYS A 188 -11.41 -3.41 -14.58
CA LYS A 188 -10.40 -4.30 -14.01
C LYS A 188 -9.06 -3.60 -13.96
N ILE A 189 -8.34 -3.77 -12.86
CA ILE A 189 -7.11 -3.06 -12.55
C ILE A 189 -6.15 -4.04 -11.89
N SER A 190 -4.91 -4.11 -12.38
CA SER A 190 -3.81 -4.81 -11.71
C SER A 190 -2.68 -3.83 -11.41
N ALA A 191 -2.15 -3.90 -10.19
CA ALA A 191 -1.03 -3.08 -9.72
C ALA A 191 0.04 -3.96 -9.06
N SER A 192 1.31 -3.59 -9.24
CA SER A 192 2.47 -4.34 -8.74
C SER A 192 3.64 -3.42 -8.45
N ALA A 193 4.15 -3.42 -7.23
CA ALA A 193 5.31 -2.60 -6.82
C ALA A 193 6.36 -3.42 -6.08
N GLY A 194 7.62 -3.25 -6.46
CA GLY A 194 8.76 -3.92 -5.80
C GLY A 194 9.03 -3.39 -4.40
N TYR A 195 9.82 -4.13 -3.62
CA TYR A 195 10.32 -3.63 -2.34
C TYR A 195 11.70 -3.00 -2.57
N PRO A 196 11.86 -1.67 -2.48
CA PRO A 196 12.95 -0.95 -3.16
C PRO A 196 14.36 -1.35 -2.74
N PHE A 197 14.55 -1.93 -1.55
CA PHE A 197 15.87 -2.24 -1.01
C PHE A 197 16.17 -3.72 -0.84
N ALA A 198 15.23 -4.60 -1.17
CA ALA A 198 15.36 -6.04 -0.97
C ALA A 198 15.38 -6.82 -2.30
N GLU A 199 15.53 -6.12 -3.43
CA GLU A 199 15.72 -6.73 -4.75
C GLU A 199 17.02 -7.56 -4.82
N PRO A 200 17.04 -8.72 -5.52
CA PRO A 200 15.92 -9.39 -6.21
C PRO A 200 15.15 -10.37 -5.30
N PHE A 201 15.39 -10.33 -3.99
CA PHE A 201 14.95 -11.37 -3.05
C PHE A 201 13.61 -11.05 -2.38
N SER A 202 13.08 -9.83 -2.50
CA SER A 202 11.72 -9.54 -2.06
C SER A 202 10.74 -9.69 -3.22
N PRO A 203 9.68 -10.50 -3.07
CA PRO A 203 8.55 -10.45 -3.97
C PRO A 203 7.90 -9.06 -4.01
N ASN A 204 7.22 -8.77 -5.12
CA ASN A 204 6.42 -7.56 -5.27
C ASN A 204 5.19 -7.58 -4.34
N ILE A 205 4.68 -6.38 -4.09
CA ILE A 205 3.36 -6.15 -3.52
C ILE A 205 2.38 -6.06 -4.69
N ASP A 206 1.50 -7.05 -4.80
CA ASP A 206 0.54 -7.21 -5.88
C ASP A 206 -0.90 -7.11 -5.38
N PHE A 207 -1.76 -6.55 -6.23
CA PHE A 207 -3.21 -6.69 -6.10
C PHE A 207 -3.93 -6.57 -7.44
N GLU A 208 -5.13 -7.16 -7.51
CA GLU A 208 -6.09 -6.98 -8.59
C GLU A 208 -7.44 -6.53 -8.04
N LEU A 209 -8.12 -5.67 -8.78
CA LEU A 209 -9.47 -5.19 -8.49
C LEU A 209 -10.36 -5.28 -9.72
N GLU A 210 -11.58 -5.74 -9.52
CA GLU A 210 -12.69 -5.62 -10.46
C GLU A 210 -13.79 -4.76 -9.81
N ILE A 211 -13.98 -3.56 -10.34
CA ILE A 211 -15.03 -2.61 -9.97
C ILE A 211 -16.15 -2.73 -10.99
N LYS A 212 -17.30 -3.27 -10.57
CA LYS A 212 -18.50 -3.40 -11.38
C LYS A 212 -19.57 -2.43 -10.91
N LEU A 213 -19.98 -1.55 -11.80
CA LEU A 213 -21.01 -0.53 -11.60
C LEU A 213 -22.24 -0.92 -12.40
N PHE A 214 -23.39 -1.03 -11.75
CA PHE A 214 -24.65 -1.32 -12.42
C PHE A 214 -25.69 -0.25 -12.09
N LYS A 215 -26.19 0.41 -13.13
CA LYS A 215 -27.18 1.50 -13.05
C LYS A 215 -28.60 0.95 -13.17
N ASN A 216 -29.31 0.85 -12.05
CA ASN A 216 -30.70 0.38 -11.99
C ASN A 216 -31.68 1.54 -11.79
N LEU A 217 -32.03 2.22 -12.89
CA LEU A 217 -32.91 3.39 -12.83
C LEU A 217 -34.35 3.05 -12.37
N SER A 218 -34.81 1.82 -12.62
CA SER A 218 -36.13 1.36 -12.18
C SER A 218 -36.22 1.24 -10.66
N SER A 219 -35.14 0.76 -10.02
CA SER A 219 -35.05 0.63 -8.56
C SER A 219 -34.45 1.86 -7.90
N LYS A 220 -34.20 2.93 -8.66
CA LYS A 220 -33.56 4.17 -8.21
C LYS A 220 -32.23 3.89 -7.48
N SER A 221 -31.39 3.02 -8.03
CA SER A 221 -30.11 2.66 -7.39
C SER A 221 -28.96 2.51 -8.38
N ILE A 222 -27.75 2.61 -7.85
CA ILE A 222 -26.52 2.15 -8.50
C ILE A 222 -25.87 1.13 -7.57
N ASP A 223 -25.64 -0.08 -8.10
CA ASP A 223 -24.93 -1.13 -7.37
C ASP A 223 -23.44 -1.07 -7.75
N VAL A 224 -22.60 -0.90 -6.74
CA VAL A 224 -21.14 -0.86 -6.82
C VAL A 224 -20.62 -2.15 -6.20
N GLN A 225 -20.10 -3.06 -7.00
CA GLN A 225 -19.44 -4.28 -6.53
C GLN A 225 -17.94 -4.15 -6.77
N VAL A 226 -17.16 -4.28 -5.71
CA VAL A 226 -15.70 -4.35 -5.80
C VAL A 226 -15.27 -5.72 -5.31
N LYS A 227 -14.60 -6.48 -6.17
CA LYS A 227 -13.97 -7.75 -5.79
C LYS A 227 -12.51 -7.72 -6.24
N GLY A 228 -11.69 -8.57 -5.65
CA GLY A 228 -10.28 -8.58 -5.99
C GLY A 228 -9.50 -9.52 -5.11
N TRP A 229 -8.19 -9.46 -5.28
CA TRP A 229 -7.23 -10.17 -4.44
C TRP A 229 -6.02 -9.29 -4.17
N HIS A 230 -5.32 -9.57 -3.07
CA HIS A 230 -4.05 -8.92 -2.72
C HIS A 230 -3.15 -9.90 -1.97
N ASN A 231 -1.87 -9.60 -1.78
CA ASN A 231 -0.99 -10.44 -0.95
C ASN A 231 -1.33 -10.32 0.55
N ASP A 232 -0.93 -11.29 1.37
CA ASP A 232 -1.18 -11.28 2.81
C ASP A 232 -0.36 -10.20 3.57
N PHE A 233 0.62 -9.56 2.93
CA PHE A 233 1.38 -8.43 3.43
C PHE A 233 1.58 -7.39 2.30
N PRO A 234 1.48 -6.07 2.55
CA PRO A 234 1.33 -5.40 3.85
C PRO A 234 -0.15 -5.28 4.29
N ALA A 235 -0.57 -4.19 4.93
CA ALA A 235 -1.99 -3.94 5.19
C ALA A 235 -2.67 -3.34 3.95
N TYR A 236 -3.96 -3.64 3.78
CA TYR A 236 -4.76 -3.15 2.66
C TYR A 236 -6.08 -2.54 3.14
N GLU A 237 -6.49 -1.46 2.49
CA GLU A 237 -7.78 -0.81 2.74
C GLU A 237 -8.48 -0.47 1.42
N LEU A 238 -9.78 -0.79 1.33
CA LEU A 238 -10.69 -0.29 0.31
C LEU A 238 -11.59 0.77 0.96
N ILE A 239 -11.56 1.96 0.37
CA ILE A 239 -12.35 3.10 0.79
C ILE A 239 -13.29 3.47 -0.35
N ILE A 240 -14.59 3.61 -0.05
CA ILE A 240 -15.61 4.09 -0.99
C ILE A 240 -16.30 5.27 -0.31
N ASP A 241 -16.29 6.44 -0.96
CA ASP A 241 -16.82 7.70 -0.42
C ASP A 241 -16.38 7.97 1.03
N ASP A 242 -15.06 8.02 1.24
CA ASP A 242 -14.38 8.25 2.53
C ASP A 242 -14.68 7.21 3.64
N ARG A 243 -15.37 6.11 3.31
CA ARG A 243 -15.63 5.01 4.23
C ARG A 243 -14.80 3.80 3.90
N ALA A 244 -14.00 3.33 4.85
CA ALA A 244 -13.37 2.02 4.78
C ALA A 244 -14.44 0.91 4.75
N VAL A 245 -14.53 0.19 3.64
CA VAL A 245 -15.48 -0.93 3.42
C VAL A 245 -14.79 -2.30 3.43
N TYR A 246 -13.48 -2.33 3.22
CA TYR A 246 -12.64 -3.50 3.41
C TYR A 246 -11.30 -3.11 4.01
N THR A 247 -10.78 -3.98 4.86
CA THR A 247 -9.57 -3.80 5.64
C THR A 247 -8.93 -5.16 5.84
N HIS A 248 -7.64 -5.27 5.55
CA HIS A 248 -6.79 -6.39 5.91
C HIS A 248 -5.59 -5.92 6.74
N ASN A 249 -5.49 -6.38 7.98
CA ASN A 249 -4.31 -6.17 8.83
C ASN A 249 -3.46 -7.45 8.87
N PRO A 250 -2.20 -7.43 8.43
CA PRO A 250 -1.33 -8.61 8.49
C PRO A 250 -1.12 -9.12 9.94
N SER A 251 -1.23 -8.27 10.97
CA SER A 251 -1.10 -8.71 12.37
C SER A 251 -2.21 -9.68 12.79
N ASP A 252 -3.41 -9.55 12.22
CA ASP A 252 -4.57 -10.40 12.54
C ASP A 252 -4.33 -11.86 12.10
N TYR A 253 -3.33 -12.07 11.24
CA TYR A 253 -2.89 -13.35 10.74
C TYR A 253 -1.53 -13.79 11.31
N GLY A 254 -1.03 -13.10 12.34
CA GLY A 254 0.22 -13.43 13.03
C GLY A 254 1.48 -12.97 12.33
N TYR A 255 1.38 -12.11 11.31
CA TYR A 255 2.55 -11.56 10.63
C TYR A 255 3.10 -10.34 11.36
N THR A 256 4.41 -10.34 11.61
CA THR A 256 5.11 -9.24 12.30
C THR A 256 5.98 -8.41 11.36
N GLY A 257 5.92 -8.67 10.05
CA GLY A 257 6.76 -8.02 9.06
C GLY A 257 6.71 -8.74 7.70
N PRO A 258 7.41 -8.19 6.70
CA PRO A 258 7.47 -8.79 5.37
C PRO A 258 8.29 -10.09 5.40
N GLY A 259 7.86 -11.08 4.61
CA GLY A 259 8.59 -12.33 4.40
C GLY A 259 8.14 -13.03 3.12
N PHE A 260 8.95 -13.95 2.61
CA PHE A 260 8.65 -14.65 1.36
C PHE A 260 7.25 -15.28 1.32
N GLY A 261 6.79 -15.85 2.43
CA GLY A 261 5.49 -16.52 2.49
C GLY A 261 4.30 -15.56 2.42
N ASN A 262 4.33 -14.44 3.15
CA ASN A 262 3.18 -13.53 3.21
C ASN A 262 3.15 -12.51 2.06
N LEU A 263 4.30 -12.24 1.45
CA LEU A 263 4.38 -11.43 0.22
C LEU A 263 3.88 -12.19 -1.03
N THR A 264 3.79 -13.51 -1.00
CA THR A 264 3.35 -14.31 -2.17
C THR A 264 1.95 -14.92 -2.01
N LYS A 265 1.49 -15.10 -0.76
CA LYS A 265 0.18 -15.68 -0.48
C LYS A 265 -0.93 -14.68 -0.80
N SER A 266 -1.88 -15.09 -1.63
CA SER A 266 -3.02 -14.26 -2.06
C SER A 266 -4.23 -14.41 -1.13
N ARG A 267 -5.03 -13.35 -1.05
CA ARG A 267 -6.29 -13.28 -0.33
C ARG A 267 -7.34 -12.56 -1.17
N ASP A 268 -8.46 -13.25 -1.39
CA ASP A 268 -9.62 -12.71 -2.08
C ASP A 268 -10.52 -11.90 -1.15
N PHE A 269 -11.19 -10.90 -1.72
CA PHE A 269 -12.25 -10.18 -1.04
C PHE A 269 -13.34 -9.73 -2.02
N GLN A 270 -14.52 -9.44 -1.46
CA GLN A 270 -15.64 -8.88 -2.20
C GLN A 270 -16.47 -7.97 -1.30
N ARG A 271 -16.81 -6.79 -1.80
CA ARG A 271 -17.69 -5.81 -1.16
C ARG A 271 -18.72 -5.31 -2.15
N THR A 272 -19.91 -5.01 -1.63
CA THR A 272 -21.00 -4.41 -2.40
C THR A 272 -21.49 -3.19 -1.64
N HIS A 273 -21.66 -2.09 -2.36
CA HIS A 273 -22.17 -0.84 -1.88
C HIS A 273 -23.29 -0.39 -2.83
N THR A 274 -24.43 0.03 -2.28
CA THR A 274 -25.55 0.50 -3.09
C THR A 274 -25.78 1.97 -2.82
N ILE A 275 -25.77 2.76 -3.89
CA ILE A 275 -26.10 4.19 -3.88
C ILE A 275 -27.58 4.33 -4.23
N TYR A 276 -28.37 4.91 -3.34
CA TYR A 276 -29.76 5.23 -3.60
C TYR A 276 -29.89 6.60 -4.26
N LEU A 277 -30.70 6.66 -5.31
CA LEU A 277 -30.89 7.84 -6.16
C LEU A 277 -32.19 8.54 -5.80
N ASN A 278 -32.15 9.87 -5.74
CA ASN A 278 -33.37 10.68 -5.70
C ASN A 278 -33.87 10.97 -7.13
N ASP A 279 -35.05 11.60 -7.24
CA ASP A 279 -35.66 11.90 -8.54
C ASP A 279 -34.82 12.86 -9.40
N TRP A 280 -34.03 13.75 -8.79
CA TRP A 280 -33.12 14.64 -9.50
C TRP A 280 -31.95 13.88 -10.11
N ASP A 281 -31.33 12.96 -9.36
CA ASP A 281 -30.24 12.12 -9.87
C ASP A 281 -30.70 11.29 -11.08
N ILE A 282 -31.91 10.73 -11.01
CA ILE A 282 -32.50 9.97 -12.12
C ILE A 282 -32.69 10.84 -13.36
N ARG A 283 -33.16 12.08 -13.20
CA ARG A 283 -33.31 13.03 -14.32
C ARG A 283 -31.96 13.32 -14.96
N THR A 284 -30.93 13.65 -14.17
CA THR A 284 -29.58 13.91 -14.66
C THR A 284 -29.00 12.70 -15.43
N LEU A 285 -29.17 11.50 -14.89
CA LEU A 285 -28.68 10.26 -15.52
C LEU A 285 -29.41 9.95 -16.84
N LYS A 286 -30.69 10.33 -16.98
CA LYS A 286 -31.45 10.17 -18.22
C LYS A 286 -31.10 11.23 -19.27
N GLU A 287 -30.93 12.49 -18.86
CA GLU A 287 -30.64 13.61 -19.76
C GLU A 287 -29.28 13.48 -20.45
N LYS A 288 -28.22 13.11 -19.72
CA LYS A 288 -26.89 12.93 -20.32
C LYS A 288 -26.82 11.77 -21.33
N ASN A 289 -27.60 10.70 -21.14
CA ASN A 289 -27.68 9.62 -22.14
C ASN A 289 -28.38 10.07 -23.43
N LYS A 290 -29.21 11.13 -23.38
CA LYS A 290 -29.96 11.64 -24.53
C LYS A 290 -29.12 12.57 -25.43
N PHE A 291 -28.08 13.19 -24.88
CA PHE A 291 -27.26 14.20 -25.56
C PHE A 291 -25.77 13.82 -25.72
N GLY A 292 -25.39 12.60 -25.34
CA GLY A 292 -24.05 12.06 -25.59
C GLY A 292 -23.79 11.80 -27.08
N ARG A 293 -23.39 12.85 -27.80
CA ARG A 293 -22.52 12.78 -28.98
C ARG A 293 -21.13 13.25 -28.58
#